data_AF-A0A7S1MPZ9-F1
#
_entry.id   AF-A0A7S1MPZ9-F1
#
_cell.length_a   1.000
_cell.length_b   1.000
_cell.length_c   1.000
_cell.angle_alpha   90.00
_cell.angle_beta   90.00
_cell.angle_gamma   90.00
#
_symmetry.space_group_name_H-M   'P 1'
#
loop_
_entity.id
_entity.type
_entity.pdbx_description
1 polymer ?
#
loop_
_entity_poly.entity_id
_entity_poly.type
_entity_poly.pdbx_seq_one_letter_code
_entity_poly.pdbx_strand_id
1 'polypeptide(L)'
;ARLECYQVVLEVLEDLLARVRQSQADAGAAVVGLAPPLMGLGQHGAALAPPPGPHLAEPPELLPVPVAEAEAVPLLDAFLRHILEGKPYLADELFHFCVLKWMLQRALPVYRYDSPYLKGFLERHARDQPELLCRYFQHRGRWAEACDAYLSLVRGSGRPDGQPPPLEERRVLLQSAHLCARMPGSNRQVEPIVRAMQELSEVRA
;
A
#
# COMPACT_ATOMS: atom_id res chain seq x y z
N ALA A 1 -14.15 24.31 5.24
CA ALA A 1 -13.85 24.01 6.66
C ALA A 1 -13.20 22.63 6.87
N ARG A 2 -13.93 21.51 7.05
CA ARG A 2 -13.31 20.19 7.40
C ARG A 2 -12.27 19.71 6.38
N LEU A 3 -12.60 19.77 5.09
CA LEU A 3 -11.67 19.35 4.02
C LEU A 3 -10.42 20.24 3.94
N GLU A 4 -10.54 21.54 4.23
CA GLU A 4 -9.38 22.45 4.31
C GLU A 4 -8.48 22.07 5.49
N CYS A 5 -9.05 21.72 6.65
CA CYS A 5 -8.27 21.23 7.79
C CYS A 5 -7.52 19.93 7.45
N TYR A 6 -8.17 19.00 6.74
CA TYR A 6 -7.50 17.77 6.30
C TYR A 6 -6.40 18.06 5.30
N GLN A 7 -6.63 18.99 4.38
CA GLN A 7 -5.65 19.41 3.38
C GLN A 7 -4.36 19.91 4.05
N VAL A 8 -4.48 20.77 5.08
CA VAL A 8 -3.33 21.24 5.87
C VAL A 8 -2.56 20.07 6.50
N VAL A 9 -3.26 19.07 7.06
CA VAL A 9 -2.58 17.89 7.62
C VAL A 9 -1.89 17.06 6.53
N LEU A 10 -2.53 16.89 5.37
CA LEU A 10 -1.94 16.15 4.25
C LEU A 10 -0.71 16.85 3.67
N GLU A 11 -0.69 18.19 3.66
CA GLU A 11 0.48 18.99 3.27
C GLU A 11 1.65 18.75 4.22
N VAL A 12 1.42 18.76 5.53
CA VAL A 12 2.45 18.42 6.53
C VAL A 12 2.99 16.99 6.31
N LEU A 13 2.11 16.03 6.02
CA LEU A 13 2.52 14.66 5.71
C LEU A 13 3.32 14.57 4.41
N GLU A 14 2.99 15.38 3.40
CA GLU A 14 3.73 15.45 2.14
C GLU A 14 5.15 15.97 2.36
N ASP A 15 5.30 17.04 3.12
CA ASP A 15 6.60 17.64 3.42
C ASP A 15 7.49 16.67 4.21
N LEU A 16 6.91 15.95 5.18
CA LEU A 16 7.60 14.90 5.90
C LEU A 16 8.03 13.75 4.97
N LEU A 17 7.15 13.31 4.08
CA LEU A 17 7.45 12.25 3.12
C LEU A 17 8.55 12.68 2.13
N ALA A 18 8.55 13.93 1.69
CA ALA A 18 9.59 14.48 0.82
C ALA A 18 10.97 14.42 1.52
N ARG A 19 11.04 14.82 2.79
CA ARG A 19 12.27 14.71 3.60
C ARG A 19 12.73 13.26 3.79
N VAL A 20 11.79 12.33 4.01
CA VAL A 20 12.09 10.89 4.09
C VAL A 20 12.73 10.39 2.80
N ARG A 21 12.17 10.77 1.64
CA ARG A 21 12.68 10.35 0.33
C ARG A 21 14.06 10.93 0.04
N GLN A 22 14.29 12.18 0.43
CA GLN A 22 15.59 12.84 0.28
C GLN A 22 16.66 12.13 1.12
N SER A 23 16.39 11.90 2.41
CA SER A 23 17.27 11.15 3.32
C SER A 23 17.64 9.76 2.79
N GLN A 24 16.68 9.03 2.19
CA GLN A 24 16.94 7.72 1.60
C GLN A 24 17.80 7.78 0.33
N ALA A 25 17.60 8.81 -0.50
CA ALA A 25 18.41 9.04 -1.69
C ALA A 25 19.87 9.33 -1.32
N ASP A 26 20.09 10.16 -0.31
CA ASP A 26 21.43 10.56 0.14
C ASP A 26 22.17 9.43 0.87
N ALA A 27 21.44 8.58 1.60
CA ALA A 27 21.99 7.39 2.25
C ALA A 27 22.28 6.23 1.28
N GLY A 28 21.91 6.33 0.00
CA GLY A 28 21.98 5.21 -0.96
C GLY A 28 21.14 4.00 -0.54
N ALA A 29 20.19 4.20 0.39
CA ALA A 29 19.40 3.14 0.98
C ALA A 29 18.20 2.85 0.08
N ALA A 30 18.20 1.68 -0.56
CA ALA A 30 16.98 1.12 -1.14
C ALA A 30 15.93 1.00 -0.02
N VAL A 31 14.70 1.43 -0.31
CA VAL A 31 13.65 1.65 0.68
C VAL A 31 13.49 0.47 1.65
N VAL A 32 13.96 0.65 2.89
CA VAL A 32 13.80 -0.34 3.95
C VAL A 32 12.33 -0.36 4.36
N GLY A 33 11.58 -1.32 3.82
CA GLY A 33 10.20 -1.62 4.23
C GLY A 33 9.09 -1.33 3.22
N LEU A 34 9.42 -0.93 1.99
CA LEU A 34 8.46 -1.03 0.87
C LEU A 34 8.62 -2.40 0.23
N ALA A 35 7.54 -3.17 0.16
CA ALA A 35 7.50 -4.38 -0.65
C ALA A 35 8.04 -4.08 -2.06
N PRO A 36 8.82 -4.99 -2.68
CA PRO A 36 9.40 -4.71 -4.00
C PRO A 36 8.28 -4.42 -5.01
N PRO A 37 8.41 -3.38 -5.84
CA PRO A 37 7.59 -3.26 -7.03
C PRO A 37 7.95 -4.44 -7.96
N LEU A 38 6.94 -5.15 -8.45
CA LEU A 38 7.13 -6.09 -9.55
C LEU A 38 7.56 -5.29 -10.78
N MET A 39 8.65 -5.73 -11.40
CA MET A 39 9.22 -5.19 -12.63
C MET A 39 8.21 -5.09 -13.78
N GLY A 40 8.34 -4.02 -14.57
CA GLY A 40 7.65 -3.84 -15.85
C GLY A 40 8.19 -2.67 -16.70
N LEU A 41 9.28 -2.93 -17.43
CA LEU A 41 9.65 -2.48 -18.81
C LEU A 41 9.42 -1.02 -19.30
N GLY A 42 10.55 -0.36 -19.65
CA GLY A 42 10.69 0.70 -20.68
C GLY A 42 10.25 2.11 -20.24
N GLN A 43 10.91 3.24 -20.55
CA GLN A 43 11.84 3.61 -21.61
C GLN A 43 12.52 4.94 -21.21
N HIS A 44 13.74 5.19 -21.70
CA HIS A 44 14.50 6.43 -21.50
C HIS A 44 13.85 7.67 -22.12
N GLY A 45 14.04 8.84 -21.50
CA GLY A 45 13.73 10.15 -22.09
C GLY A 45 14.36 11.29 -21.29
N ALA A 46 15.07 12.17 -21.98
CA ALA A 46 16.07 13.11 -21.45
C ALA A 46 15.52 14.31 -20.66
N ALA A 47 16.42 14.88 -19.85
CA ALA A 47 16.28 16.14 -19.15
C ALA A 47 16.11 17.34 -20.09
N LEU A 48 15.27 18.30 -19.69
CA LEU A 48 15.35 19.72 -20.06
C LEU A 48 14.69 20.55 -18.93
N ALA A 49 15.44 21.50 -18.38
CA ALA A 49 15.00 22.42 -17.33
C ALA A 49 14.05 23.51 -17.88
N PRO A 50 13.08 24.01 -17.08
CA PRO A 50 12.37 25.24 -17.40
C PRO A 50 12.86 26.46 -16.57
N PRO A 51 12.66 27.69 -17.08
CA PRO A 51 13.21 28.96 -16.54
C PRO A 51 12.41 29.51 -15.34
N PRO A 52 12.94 30.53 -14.60
CA PRO A 52 12.30 31.03 -13.39
C PRO A 52 11.11 31.95 -13.72
N GLY A 53 9.96 31.65 -13.12
CA GLY A 53 8.73 32.44 -13.16
C GLY A 53 8.23 32.75 -11.73
N PRO A 54 7.30 33.71 -11.57
CA PRO A 54 7.22 34.59 -10.41
C PRO A 54 6.71 33.92 -9.14
N HIS A 55 7.27 34.35 -8.01
CA HIS A 55 6.96 33.94 -6.64
C HIS A 55 5.45 33.93 -6.37
N LEU A 56 4.88 32.72 -6.31
CA LEU A 56 3.61 32.47 -5.66
C LEU A 56 3.86 32.31 -4.16
N ALA A 57 3.03 32.99 -3.37
CA ALA A 57 3.12 33.12 -1.92
C ALA A 57 3.48 31.79 -1.24
N GLU A 58 4.55 31.83 -0.45
CA GLU A 58 5.03 30.70 0.34
C GLU A 58 3.93 30.27 1.33
N PRO A 59 3.53 28.98 1.32
CA PRO A 59 2.68 28.45 2.37
C PRO A 59 3.42 28.58 3.71
N PRO A 60 2.71 28.82 4.83
CA PRO A 60 3.34 28.94 6.14
C PRO A 60 4.17 27.69 6.42
N GLU A 61 5.43 27.86 6.81
CA GLU A 61 6.31 26.77 7.25
C GLU A 61 5.68 26.05 8.45
N LEU A 62 4.95 24.96 8.19
CA LEU A 62 4.14 24.26 9.18
C LEU A 62 4.95 23.32 10.10
N LEU A 63 6.27 23.47 10.18
CA LEU A 63 7.10 22.79 11.18
C LEU A 63 8.15 23.77 11.72
N PRO A 64 7.92 24.42 12.88
CA PRO A 64 8.85 25.39 13.47
C PRO A 64 10.14 24.76 14.06
N VAL A 65 10.43 23.49 13.73
CA VAL A 65 11.62 22.77 14.20
C VAL A 65 12.24 22.05 12.99
N PRO A 66 13.53 22.28 12.68
CA PRO A 66 14.20 21.51 11.64
C PRO A 66 14.26 20.05 12.08
N VAL A 67 13.38 19.23 11.51
CA VAL A 67 13.40 17.78 11.69
C VAL A 67 14.68 17.26 11.03
N ALA A 68 15.55 16.60 11.81
CA ALA A 68 16.73 15.96 11.27
C ALA A 68 16.33 14.84 10.29
N GLU A 69 17.08 14.66 9.21
CA GLU A 69 16.80 13.66 8.17
C GLU A 69 16.72 12.21 8.71
N ALA A 70 17.49 11.92 9.76
CA ALA A 70 17.46 10.63 10.45
C ALA A 70 16.15 10.39 11.22
N GLU A 71 15.44 11.44 11.59
CA GLU A 71 14.20 11.39 12.36
C GLU A 71 12.95 11.41 11.46
N ALA A 72 13.09 11.74 10.17
CA ALA A 72 11.96 11.91 9.27
C ALA A 72 11.11 10.63 9.12
N VAL A 73 11.73 9.45 9.01
CA VAL A 73 11.03 8.15 8.89
C VAL A 73 10.26 7.80 10.17
N PRO A 74 10.88 7.76 11.36
CA PRO A 74 10.15 7.46 12.58
C PRO A 74 9.11 8.52 12.92
N LEU A 75 9.36 9.79 12.55
CA LEU A 75 8.39 10.86 12.75
C LEU A 75 7.15 10.66 11.86
N LEU A 76 7.33 10.36 10.57
CA LEU A 76 6.21 10.05 9.67
C LEU A 76 5.41 8.83 10.16
N ASP A 77 6.07 7.74 10.59
CA ASP A 77 5.40 6.57 11.17
C ASP A 77 4.60 6.95 12.42
N ALA A 78 5.20 7.74 13.32
CA ALA A 78 4.55 8.20 14.55
C ALA A 78 3.32 9.08 14.27
N PHE A 79 3.42 10.01 13.32
CA PHE A 79 2.28 10.84 12.90
C PHE A 79 1.16 10.00 12.30
N LEU A 80 1.49 9.06 11.41
CA LEU A 80 0.50 8.19 10.79
C LEU A 80 -0.21 7.30 11.82
N ARG A 81 0.51 6.74 12.80
CA ARG A 81 -0.12 6.02 13.92
C ARG A 81 -0.98 6.94 14.77
N HIS A 82 -0.50 8.14 15.10
CA HIS A 82 -1.28 9.10 15.87
C HIS A 82 -2.61 9.44 15.19
N ILE A 83 -2.59 9.63 13.87
CA ILE A 83 -3.77 9.96 13.07
C ILE A 83 -4.70 8.74 12.93
N LEU A 84 -4.16 7.58 12.56
CA LEU A 84 -4.97 6.42 12.18
C LEU A 84 -5.40 5.54 13.36
N GLU A 85 -4.66 5.57 14.46
CA GLU A 85 -4.85 4.69 15.63
C GLU A 85 -5.19 5.50 16.89
N GLY A 86 -4.94 6.81 16.86
CA GLY A 86 -5.17 7.70 18.00
C GLY A 86 -6.65 7.93 18.29
N LYS A 87 -6.99 7.87 19.58
CA LYS A 87 -8.35 8.12 20.11
C LYS A 87 -9.02 9.42 19.61
N PRO A 88 -8.31 10.56 19.45
CA PRO A 88 -8.97 11.81 19.06
C PRO A 88 -9.65 11.77 17.69
N TYR A 89 -9.15 10.93 16.78
CA TYR A 89 -9.60 10.89 15.39
C TYR A 89 -10.52 9.71 15.08
N LEU A 90 -10.70 8.77 16.03
CA LEU A 90 -11.44 7.51 15.83
C LEU A 90 -12.85 7.68 15.28
N ALA A 91 -13.52 8.80 15.51
CA ALA A 91 -14.89 9.05 15.04
C ALA A 91 -14.95 9.70 13.64
N ASP A 92 -13.81 10.13 13.08
CA ASP A 92 -13.75 10.87 11.83
C ASP A 92 -13.41 9.95 10.63
N GLU A 93 -14.40 9.18 10.17
CA GLU A 93 -14.25 8.26 9.02
C GLU A 93 -13.71 8.98 7.77
N LEU A 94 -14.21 10.18 7.48
CA LEU A 94 -13.82 10.93 6.29
C LEU A 94 -12.34 11.32 6.34
N PHE A 95 -11.87 11.77 7.51
CA PHE A 95 -10.45 12.08 7.69
C PHE A 95 -9.56 10.86 7.51
N HIS A 96 -9.94 9.72 8.11
CA HIS A 96 -9.20 8.47 7.94
C HIS A 96 -9.16 8.06 6.47
N PHE A 97 -10.25 8.20 5.72
CA PHE A 97 -10.26 7.90 4.29
C PHE A 97 -9.37 8.85 3.48
N CYS A 98 -9.34 10.14 3.80
CA CYS A 98 -8.43 11.09 3.16
C CYS A 98 -6.97 10.66 3.34
N VAL A 99 -6.58 10.29 4.57
CA VAL A 99 -5.21 9.86 4.89
C VAL A 99 -4.88 8.51 4.24
N LEU A 100 -5.76 7.52 4.34
CA LEU A 100 -5.57 6.22 3.71
C LEU A 100 -5.49 6.32 2.17
N LYS A 101 -6.30 7.19 1.56
CA LYS A 101 -6.23 7.48 0.12
C LYS A 101 -4.90 8.15 -0.24
N TRP A 102 -4.49 9.17 0.52
CA TRP A 102 -3.20 9.84 0.35
C TRP A 102 -2.04 8.83 0.42
N MET A 103 -2.04 7.96 1.42
CA MET A 103 -1.05 6.89 1.59
C MET A 103 -1.01 5.94 0.39
N LEU A 104 -2.19 5.50 -0.07
CA LEU A 104 -2.29 4.56 -1.18
C LEU A 104 -1.73 5.16 -2.48
N GLN A 105 -2.03 6.43 -2.75
CA GLN A 105 -1.50 7.17 -3.90
C GLN A 105 0.03 7.29 -3.88
N ARG A 106 0.66 7.20 -2.70
CA ARG A 106 2.11 7.29 -2.51
C ARG A 106 2.78 5.93 -2.32
N ALA A 107 2.04 4.85 -2.60
CA ALA A 107 2.47 3.47 -2.42
C ALA A 107 2.92 3.15 -0.97
N LEU A 108 2.39 3.87 0.02
CA LEU A 108 2.67 3.60 1.42
C LEU A 108 1.87 2.37 1.90
N PRO A 109 2.44 1.55 2.80
CA PRO A 109 1.81 0.31 3.25
C PRO A 109 0.69 0.58 4.26
N VAL A 110 -0.51 0.95 3.77
CA VAL A 110 -1.70 1.24 4.58
C VAL A 110 -2.09 0.11 5.55
N TYR A 111 -1.77 -1.14 5.20
CA TYR A 111 -2.08 -2.32 6.00
C TYR A 111 -1.27 -2.43 7.32
N ARG A 112 -0.24 -1.60 7.50
CA ARG A 112 0.58 -1.57 8.73
C ARG A 112 -0.12 -0.88 9.91
N TYR A 113 -1.17 -0.10 9.65
CA TYR A 113 -1.81 0.76 10.64
C TYR A 113 -3.17 0.21 11.08
N ASP A 114 -3.56 0.55 12.31
CA ASP A 114 -4.73 0.03 13.00
C ASP A 114 -5.93 0.98 12.96
N SER A 115 -6.29 1.46 11.76
CA SER A 115 -7.49 2.28 11.57
C SER A 115 -8.77 1.43 11.61
N PRO A 116 -9.81 1.83 12.38
CA PRO A 116 -11.08 1.11 12.43
C PRO A 116 -11.80 1.09 11.06
N TYR A 117 -11.47 2.04 10.19
CA TYR A 117 -12.04 2.17 8.87
C TYR A 117 -11.21 1.51 7.75
N LEU A 118 -10.04 0.96 8.09
CA LEU A 118 -9.11 0.40 7.10
C LEU A 118 -9.73 -0.76 6.31
N LYS A 119 -10.38 -1.71 6.98
CA LYS A 119 -10.97 -2.87 6.30
C LYS A 119 -12.01 -2.46 5.27
N GLY A 120 -12.95 -1.59 5.66
CA GLY A 120 -13.98 -1.07 4.76
C GLY A 120 -13.40 -0.22 3.63
N PHE A 121 -12.34 0.54 3.90
CA PHE A 121 -11.60 1.27 2.87
C PHE A 121 -10.98 0.34 1.83
N LEU A 122 -10.30 -0.72 2.28
CA LEU A 122 -9.65 -1.70 1.42
C LEU A 122 -10.66 -2.51 0.62
N GLU A 123 -11.79 -2.90 1.20
CA GLU A 123 -12.86 -3.60 0.49
C GLU A 123 -13.42 -2.78 -0.67
N ARG A 124 -13.55 -1.44 -0.49
CA ARG A 124 -13.98 -0.53 -1.57
C ARG A 124 -12.94 -0.38 -2.68
N HIS A 125 -11.64 -0.36 -2.32
CA HIS A 125 -10.53 -0.25 -3.27
C HIS A 125 -10.05 -1.59 -3.83
N ALA A 126 -10.54 -2.71 -3.32
CA ALA A 126 -10.18 -4.05 -3.77
C ALA A 126 -10.58 -4.33 -5.23
N ARG A 127 -11.47 -3.52 -5.81
CA ARG A 127 -11.78 -3.56 -7.25
C ARG A 127 -10.61 -3.12 -8.11
N ASP A 128 -9.87 -2.12 -7.65
CA ASP A 128 -8.77 -1.52 -8.39
C ASP A 128 -7.43 -2.14 -7.99
N GLN A 129 -7.27 -2.51 -6.72
CA GLN A 129 -6.05 -3.09 -6.15
C GLN A 129 -6.37 -4.25 -5.19
N PRO A 130 -6.83 -5.38 -5.72
CA PRO A 130 -7.28 -6.52 -4.91
C PRO A 130 -6.20 -7.11 -3.99
N GLU A 131 -4.93 -6.99 -4.35
CA GLU A 131 -3.79 -7.54 -3.62
C GLU A 131 -3.59 -6.87 -2.25
N LEU A 132 -4.07 -5.64 -2.08
CA LEU A 132 -3.97 -4.92 -0.81
C LEU A 132 -4.71 -5.65 0.32
N LEU A 133 -5.87 -6.22 0.01
CA LEU A 133 -6.65 -6.96 0.99
C LEU A 133 -5.94 -8.26 1.41
N CYS A 134 -5.24 -8.90 0.48
CA CYS A 134 -4.41 -10.06 0.78
C CYS A 134 -3.27 -9.70 1.75
N ARG A 135 -2.54 -8.61 1.47
CA ARG A 135 -1.47 -8.10 2.34
C ARG A 135 -1.97 -7.69 3.71
N TYR A 136 -3.16 -7.10 3.78
CA TYR A 136 -3.82 -6.77 5.03
C TYR A 136 -4.06 -8.02 5.90
N PHE A 137 -4.64 -9.08 5.34
CA PHE A 137 -4.85 -10.31 6.09
C PHE A 137 -3.55 -10.99 6.51
N GLN A 138 -2.53 -11.01 5.64
CA GLN A 138 -1.20 -11.52 5.98
C GLN A 138 -0.57 -10.77 7.14
N HIS A 139 -0.60 -9.43 7.13
CA HIS A 139 -0.04 -8.59 8.19
C HIS A 139 -0.70 -8.86 9.55
N ARG A 140 -2.00 -9.21 9.55
CA ARG A 140 -2.76 -9.56 10.76
C ARG A 140 -2.64 -11.01 11.19
N GLY A 141 -1.84 -11.82 10.50
CA GLY A 141 -1.75 -13.26 10.75
C GLY A 141 -3.05 -14.02 10.44
N ARG A 142 -3.95 -13.43 9.66
CA ARG A 142 -5.24 -14.02 9.26
C ARG A 142 -5.05 -14.84 7.99
N TRP A 143 -4.33 -15.94 8.13
CA TRP A 143 -3.83 -16.73 7.00
C TRP A 143 -4.93 -17.40 6.19
N ALA A 144 -6.03 -17.80 6.84
CA ALA A 144 -7.17 -18.44 6.19
C ALA A 144 -7.86 -17.46 5.21
N GLU A 145 -8.10 -16.23 5.65
CA GLU A 145 -8.71 -15.18 4.85
C GLU A 145 -7.76 -14.65 3.77
N ALA A 146 -6.46 -14.57 4.07
CA ALA A 146 -5.46 -14.26 3.05
C ALA A 146 -5.45 -15.31 1.92
N CYS A 147 -5.50 -16.60 2.28
CA CYS A 147 -5.59 -17.69 1.31
C CYS A 147 -6.84 -17.58 0.45
N ASP A 148 -8.02 -17.40 1.06
CA ASP A 148 -9.28 -17.25 0.33
C ASP A 148 -9.27 -16.03 -0.60
N ALA A 149 -8.70 -14.90 -0.14
CA ALA A 149 -8.56 -13.70 -0.96
C ALA A 149 -7.70 -13.98 -2.20
N TYR A 150 -6.54 -14.62 -2.06
CA TYR A 150 -5.71 -15.00 -3.22
C TYR A 150 -6.45 -15.93 -4.21
N LEU A 151 -7.17 -16.93 -3.70
CA LEU A 151 -7.93 -17.85 -4.54
C LEU A 151 -9.09 -17.15 -5.27
N SER A 152 -9.71 -16.15 -4.64
CA SER A 152 -10.71 -15.28 -5.27
C SER A 152 -10.12 -14.51 -6.46
N LEU A 153 -8.88 -14.02 -6.33
CA LEU A 153 -8.17 -13.31 -7.41
C LEU A 153 -7.81 -14.23 -8.58
N VAL A 154 -7.38 -15.47 -8.29
CA VAL A 154 -7.12 -16.47 -9.33
C VAL A 154 -8.36 -16.73 -10.20
N ARG A 155 -9.55 -16.65 -9.60
CA ARG A 155 -10.84 -16.85 -10.28
C ARG A 155 -11.35 -15.60 -11.01
N GLY A 156 -10.67 -14.45 -10.87
CA GLY A 156 -11.09 -13.18 -11.46
C GLY A 156 -12.16 -12.43 -10.65
N SER A 157 -12.55 -12.93 -9.47
CA SER A 157 -13.66 -12.37 -8.66
C SER A 157 -13.38 -11.01 -8.00
N GLY A 158 -12.22 -10.40 -8.26
CA GLY A 158 -11.85 -9.06 -7.81
C GLY A 158 -11.55 -8.07 -8.92
N ARG A 159 -11.63 -8.48 -10.20
CA ARG A 159 -11.31 -7.62 -11.35
C ARG A 159 -12.57 -7.00 -11.96
N PRO A 160 -12.51 -5.77 -12.49
CA PRO A 160 -13.65 -5.11 -13.13
C PRO A 160 -14.27 -5.93 -14.25
N ASP A 161 -13.42 -6.62 -15.02
CA ASP A 161 -13.82 -7.38 -16.20
C ASP A 161 -14.27 -8.82 -15.88
N GLY A 162 -14.16 -9.24 -14.61
CA GLY A 162 -14.45 -10.61 -14.17
C GLY A 162 -13.56 -11.69 -14.80
N GLN A 163 -12.59 -11.30 -15.63
CA GLN A 163 -11.69 -12.21 -16.31
C GLN A 163 -10.58 -12.68 -15.37
N PRO A 164 -10.19 -13.96 -15.45
CA PRO A 164 -9.07 -14.46 -14.68
C PRO A 164 -7.76 -13.75 -15.09
N PRO A 165 -6.80 -13.61 -14.17
CA PRO A 165 -5.54 -12.97 -14.47
C PRO A 165 -4.75 -13.73 -15.56
N PRO A 166 -3.76 -13.07 -16.19
CA PRO A 166 -2.77 -13.74 -17.03
C PRO A 166 -2.13 -14.93 -16.30
N LEU A 167 -1.68 -15.94 -17.06
CA LEU A 167 -1.17 -17.21 -16.51
C LEU A 167 -0.03 -17.03 -15.49
N GLU A 168 0.90 -16.13 -15.77
CA GLU A 168 2.04 -15.84 -14.88
C GLU A 168 1.58 -15.23 -13.55
N GLU A 169 0.62 -14.31 -13.60
CA GLU A 169 0.04 -13.71 -12.39
C GLU A 169 -0.78 -14.73 -11.59
N ARG A 170 -1.57 -15.58 -12.27
CA ARG A 170 -2.28 -16.70 -11.62
C ARG A 170 -1.33 -17.64 -10.89
N ARG A 171 -0.13 -17.89 -11.44
CA ARG A 171 0.90 -18.70 -10.78
C ARG A 171 1.37 -18.05 -9.49
N VAL A 172 1.68 -16.76 -9.51
CA VAL A 172 2.12 -16.00 -8.32
C VAL A 172 1.03 -15.98 -7.25
N LEU A 173 -0.22 -15.77 -7.64
CA LEU A 173 -1.36 -15.78 -6.72
C LEU A 173 -1.57 -17.16 -6.08
N LEU A 174 -1.46 -18.25 -6.84
CA LEU A 174 -1.57 -19.61 -6.31
C LEU A 174 -0.40 -19.98 -5.40
N GLN A 175 0.83 -19.58 -5.74
CA GLN A 175 1.99 -19.73 -4.87
C GLN A 175 1.77 -19.00 -3.55
N SER A 176 1.23 -17.78 -3.60
CA SER A 176 0.91 -16.98 -2.41
C SER A 176 -0.20 -17.63 -1.58
N ALA A 177 -1.26 -18.15 -2.21
CA ALA A 177 -2.32 -18.91 -1.55
C ALA A 177 -1.78 -20.17 -0.87
N HIS A 178 -0.91 -20.92 -1.56
CA HIS A 178 -0.26 -22.11 -1.02
C HIS A 178 0.57 -21.80 0.23
N LEU A 179 1.35 -20.71 0.21
CA LEU A 179 2.09 -20.25 1.38
C LEU A 179 1.14 -19.94 2.54
N CYS A 180 0.08 -19.17 2.32
CA CYS A 180 -0.92 -18.86 3.34
C CYS A 180 -1.64 -20.11 3.89
N ALA A 181 -1.93 -21.10 3.04
CA ALA A 181 -2.57 -22.35 3.46
C ALA A 181 -1.69 -23.18 4.40
N ARG A 182 -0.36 -23.09 4.25
CA ARG A 182 0.62 -23.81 5.09
C ARG A 182 0.93 -23.13 6.42
N MET A 183 0.48 -21.88 6.61
CA MET A 183 0.75 -21.16 7.84
C MET A 183 -0.05 -21.72 9.03
N PRO A 184 0.51 -21.69 10.25
CA PRO A 184 -0.21 -22.13 11.46
C PRO A 184 -1.54 -21.39 11.63
N GLY A 185 -2.62 -22.12 11.90
CA GLY A 185 -3.95 -21.54 12.12
C GLY A 185 -4.76 -21.25 10.84
N SER A 186 -4.21 -21.50 9.64
CA SER A 186 -4.94 -21.32 8.38
C SER A 186 -6.07 -22.34 8.20
N ASN A 187 -5.87 -23.59 8.63
CA ASN A 187 -6.81 -24.72 8.49
C ASN A 187 -7.30 -24.97 7.04
N ARG A 188 -6.65 -24.38 6.02
CA ARG A 188 -6.99 -24.56 4.61
C ARG A 188 -6.31 -25.79 4.04
N GLN A 189 -7.02 -26.50 3.18
CA GLN A 189 -6.48 -27.65 2.45
C GLN A 189 -5.51 -27.16 1.37
N VAL A 190 -4.36 -27.81 1.29
CA VAL A 190 -3.25 -27.40 0.42
C VAL A 190 -3.33 -28.14 -0.93
N GLU A 191 -3.85 -29.36 -0.91
CA GLU A 191 -3.94 -30.27 -2.05
C GLU A 191 -4.69 -29.67 -3.25
N PRO A 192 -5.83 -28.97 -3.09
CA PRO A 192 -6.51 -28.35 -4.21
C PRO A 192 -5.68 -27.24 -4.89
N ILE A 193 -4.88 -26.51 -4.10
CA ILE A 193 -4.03 -25.42 -4.60
C ILE A 193 -2.86 -26.00 -5.40
N VAL A 194 -2.23 -27.06 -4.89
CA VAL A 194 -1.12 -27.75 -5.58
C VAL A 194 -1.57 -28.32 -6.92
N ARG A 195 -2.75 -28.96 -6.96
CA ARG A 195 -3.33 -29.48 -8.21
C ARG A 195 -3.53 -28.37 -9.24
N ALA A 196 -4.14 -27.26 -8.83
CA ALA A 196 -4.34 -26.10 -9.73
C ALA A 196 -3.02 -25.50 -10.24
N MET A 197 -1.94 -25.54 -9.45
CA MET A 197 -0.61 -25.12 -9.88
C MET A 197 0.00 -26.08 -10.93
N GLN A 198 -0.20 -27.39 -10.78
CA GLN A 198 0.26 -28.40 -11.72
C GLN A 198 -0.48 -28.28 -13.06
N GLU A 199 -1.80 -28.17 -13.03
CA GLU A 199 -2.63 -27.96 -14.24
C GLU A 199 -2.18 -26.71 -15.02
N LEU A 200 -1.83 -25.62 -14.33
CA LEU A 200 -1.28 -24.41 -14.99
C LEU A 200 0.12 -24.59 -15.59
N SER A 201 0.91 -25.53 -15.07
CA SER A 201 2.22 -25.84 -15.64
C SER A 201 2.12 -26.70 -16.90
N GLU A 202 1.11 -27.57 -16.97
CA GLU A 202 0.84 -28.45 -18.11
C GLU A 202 0.28 -27.69 -19.31
N VAL A 203 -0.53 -26.64 -19.12
CA VAL A 203 -1.06 -25.77 -20.19
C VAL A 203 0.05 -25.04 -20.98
N ARG A 204 1.28 -24.98 -20.43
CA ARG A 204 2.44 -24.35 -21.08
C ARG A 204 3.27 -25.33 -21.93
N ALA A 205 3.09 -26.64 -21.75
CA ALA A 205 3.82 -27.69 -22.46
C ALA A 205 3.11 -28.03 -23.78
#